data_AF-A0A1G4TJJ0-F1
#
_entry.id   AF-A0A1G4TJJ0-F1
#
_cell.length_a   1.000
_cell.length_b   1.000
_cell.length_c   1.000
_cell.angle_alpha   90.00
_cell.angle_beta   90.00
_cell.angle_gamma   90.00
#
_symmetry.space_group_name_H-M   'P 1'
#
loop_
_entity.id
_entity.type
_entity.pdbx_description
1 polymer ?
#
loop_
_entity_poly.entity_id
_entity_poly.type
_entity_poly.pdbx_seq_one_letter_code
_entity_poly.pdbx_strand_id
1 'polypeptide(L)'
;MSLAAIGVSYKLMGMSLLSPDTLRTRMVLAGGASTFLILGVALFCLLTRRDMIEALLIISAAVFLGTIAVYATEMRSLYRTRHRKTLELNSIGSIPAFVLLALSMAALVISMPLNADDGIRAAIAYLFVFGGLGLAQLLKIVPFLTWLEAFGPLLGRRPTPRLQDLIKERRASFWLGGFYLAVISAAGSIAVNTDAGFQVSALAQLICSAGLIFELFQVRILAHVDAVAKSSPFHQPGLLIAKINSER
;
A
#
# COMPACT_ATOMS: atom_id res chain seq x y z
N MET A 1 0.44 8.57 2.80
CA MET A 1 0.15 7.12 3.06
C MET A 1 1.20 6.19 2.46
N SER A 2 1.66 6.41 1.21
CA SER A 2 2.70 5.60 0.57
C SER A 2 4.06 5.63 1.29
N LEU A 3 4.49 6.79 1.83
CA LEU A 3 5.73 6.90 2.64
C LEU A 3 5.64 6.16 3.98
N ALA A 4 4.48 6.20 4.63
CA ALA A 4 4.25 5.44 5.87
C ALA A 4 4.30 3.93 5.61
N ALA A 5 3.75 3.49 4.48
CA ALA A 5 3.82 2.09 4.06
C ALA A 5 5.25 1.64 3.70
N ILE A 6 6.05 2.50 3.06
CA ILE A 6 7.48 2.23 2.77
C ILE A 6 8.30 2.22 4.08
N GLY A 7 8.10 3.19 4.97
CA GLY A 7 8.79 3.27 6.26
C GLY A 7 8.47 2.10 7.20
N VAL A 8 7.22 1.65 7.24
CA VAL A 8 6.83 0.47 8.02
C VAL A 8 7.33 -0.83 7.37
N SER A 9 7.33 -0.93 6.03
CA SER A 9 7.94 -2.07 5.32
C SER A 9 9.44 -2.22 5.64
N TYR A 10 10.17 -1.10 5.72
CA TYR A 10 11.59 -1.12 6.10
C TYR A 10 11.80 -1.49 7.58
N LYS A 11 10.96 -0.97 8.49
CA LYS A 11 11.05 -1.30 9.91
C LYS A 11 10.68 -2.77 10.21
N LEU A 12 9.79 -3.37 9.41
CA LEU A 12 9.44 -4.79 9.50
C LEU A 12 10.49 -5.71 8.88
N MET A 13 11.14 -5.27 7.78
CA MET A 13 12.28 -5.98 7.20
C MET A 13 13.49 -6.00 8.12
N GLY A 14 13.75 -4.92 8.86
CA GLY A 14 14.87 -4.82 9.80
C GLY A 14 14.81 -5.80 10.99
N MET A 15 13.62 -6.32 11.34
CA MET A 15 13.48 -7.40 12.35
C MET A 15 13.55 -8.81 11.76
N SER A 16 13.35 -8.97 10.44
CA SER A 16 13.26 -10.29 9.79
C SER A 16 14.53 -10.67 9.03
N LEU A 17 15.37 -9.70 8.69
CA LEU A 17 16.68 -9.89 8.10
C LEU A 17 17.65 -8.94 8.79
N LEU A 18 18.68 -9.49 9.43
CA LEU A 18 19.96 -8.80 9.58
C LEU A 18 20.55 -8.56 8.17
N SER A 19 19.91 -7.73 7.37
CA SER A 19 20.43 -7.25 6.10
C SER A 19 21.02 -5.87 6.37
N PRO A 20 22.30 -5.65 6.09
CA PRO A 20 22.95 -4.37 6.34
C PRO A 20 22.19 -3.25 5.63
N ASP A 21 22.15 -2.08 6.26
CA ASP A 21 21.55 -0.84 5.79
C ASP A 21 22.14 -0.49 4.40
N THR A 22 21.48 -0.92 3.32
CA THR A 22 22.02 -0.77 1.96
C THR A 22 21.86 0.67 1.49
N LEU A 23 22.87 1.22 0.80
CA LEU A 23 22.78 2.53 0.13
C LEU A 23 21.49 2.68 -0.71
N ARG A 24 21.02 1.59 -1.32
CA ARG A 24 19.78 1.52 -2.10
C ARG A 24 18.52 1.80 -1.26
N THR A 25 18.47 1.39 0.00
CA THR A 25 17.37 1.70 0.92
C THR A 25 17.23 3.21 1.14
N ARG A 26 18.36 3.88 1.37
CA ARG A 26 18.41 5.34 1.51
C ARG A 26 18.05 6.03 0.20
N MET A 27 18.45 5.48 -0.95
CA MET A 27 18.08 6.01 -2.26
C MET A 27 16.58 5.91 -2.55
N VAL A 28 15.92 4.79 -2.19
CA VAL A 28 14.46 4.64 -2.37
C VAL A 28 13.69 5.58 -1.45
N LEU A 29 14.12 5.71 -0.19
CA LEU A 29 13.52 6.65 0.77
C LEU A 29 13.72 8.11 0.34
N ALA A 30 14.93 8.47 -0.06
CA ALA A 30 15.25 9.82 -0.54
C ALA A 30 14.52 10.13 -1.86
N GLY A 31 14.49 9.20 -2.82
CA GLY A 31 13.76 9.37 -4.09
C GLY A 31 12.24 9.51 -3.88
N GLY A 32 11.68 8.71 -2.97
CA GLY A 32 10.28 8.83 -2.56
C GLY A 32 9.99 10.18 -1.89
N ALA A 33 10.80 10.60 -0.93
CA ALA A 33 10.67 11.89 -0.26
C ALA A 33 10.78 13.06 -1.24
N SER A 34 11.78 13.02 -2.13
CA SER A 34 11.98 14.02 -3.18
C SER A 34 10.78 14.11 -4.13
N THR A 35 10.18 12.99 -4.52
CA THR A 35 8.98 12.98 -5.37
C THR A 35 7.83 13.74 -4.68
N PHE A 36 7.55 13.44 -3.41
CA PHE A 36 6.50 14.11 -2.66
C PHE A 36 6.77 15.60 -2.45
N LEU A 37 8.04 15.97 -2.22
CA LEU A 37 8.45 17.36 -2.05
C LEU A 37 8.23 18.13 -3.37
N ILE A 38 8.65 17.55 -4.50
CA ILE A 38 8.44 18.15 -5.83
C ILE A 38 6.95 18.24 -6.17
N LEU A 39 6.15 17.22 -5.84
CA LEU A 39 4.69 17.24 -6.05
C LEU A 39 4.01 18.30 -5.17
N GLY A 40 4.48 18.48 -3.93
CA GLY A 40 4.02 19.52 -3.02
C GLY A 40 4.37 20.93 -3.51
N VAL A 41 5.57 21.11 -4.06
CA VAL A 41 5.98 22.37 -4.71
C VAL A 41 5.15 22.62 -5.97
N ALA A 42 4.86 21.59 -6.78
CA ALA A 42 3.98 21.72 -7.94
C ALA A 42 2.55 22.13 -7.57
N LEU A 43 2.02 21.59 -6.46
CA LEU A 43 0.73 21.98 -5.90
C LEU A 43 0.73 23.43 -5.41
N PHE A 44 1.83 23.90 -4.82
CA PHE A 44 1.98 25.29 -4.41
C PHE A 44 2.13 26.25 -5.61
N CYS A 45 2.83 25.83 -6.66
CA CYS A 45 2.97 26.58 -7.90
C CYS A 45 1.65 26.73 -8.66
N LEU A 46 0.72 25.78 -8.56
CA LEU A 46 -0.66 25.91 -9.09
C LEU A 46 -1.38 27.17 -8.58
N LEU A 47 -1.04 27.65 -7.38
CA LEU A 47 -1.64 28.85 -6.79
C LEU A 47 -0.91 30.15 -7.17
N THR A 48 0.30 30.08 -7.74
CA THR A 48 1.18 31.25 -7.89
C THR A 48 1.61 31.53 -9.32
N ARG A 49 2.05 30.52 -10.10
CA ARG A 49 2.53 30.66 -11.49
C ARG A 49 2.35 29.36 -12.28
N ARG A 50 1.65 29.42 -13.42
CA ARG A 50 1.36 28.26 -14.29
C ARG A 50 2.56 27.76 -15.10
N ASP A 51 3.47 28.66 -15.47
CA ASP A 51 4.49 28.40 -16.50
C ASP A 51 5.55 27.35 -16.10
N MET A 52 5.75 27.12 -14.79
CA MET A 52 6.75 26.17 -14.28
C MET A 52 6.17 24.79 -13.92
N ILE A 53 4.86 24.60 -14.02
CA ILE A 53 4.18 23.41 -13.49
C ILE A 53 4.51 22.17 -14.33
N GLU A 54 4.50 22.30 -15.66
CA GLU A 54 4.75 21.17 -16.57
C GLU A 54 6.16 20.60 -16.37
N ALA A 55 7.18 21.46 -16.36
CA ALA A 55 8.56 21.05 -16.13
C ALA A 55 8.72 20.33 -14.78
N LEU A 56 8.08 20.85 -13.72
CA LEU A 56 8.18 20.28 -12.38
C LEU A 56 7.47 18.93 -12.26
N LEU A 57 6.33 18.77 -12.93
CA LEU A 57 5.62 17.49 -13.01
C LEU A 57 6.39 16.44 -13.81
N ILE A 58 7.06 16.82 -14.91
CA ILE A 58 7.94 15.90 -15.67
C ILE A 58 9.11 15.43 -14.80
N ILE A 59 9.76 16.35 -14.08
CA ILE A 59 10.86 16.02 -13.17
C ILE A 59 10.36 15.08 -12.06
N SER A 60 9.21 15.38 -11.46
CA SER A 60 8.59 14.51 -10.45
C SER A 60 8.34 13.11 -10.99
N ALA A 61 7.82 13.01 -12.23
CA ALA A 61 7.54 11.75 -12.90
C ALA A 61 8.81 10.93 -13.14
N ALA A 62 9.85 11.56 -13.66
CA ALA A 62 11.13 10.91 -13.90
C ALA A 62 11.75 10.37 -12.60
N VAL A 63 11.76 11.20 -11.54
CA VAL A 63 12.29 10.80 -10.21
C VAL A 63 11.47 9.65 -9.61
N PHE A 64 10.14 9.70 -9.74
CA PHE A 64 9.26 8.65 -9.22
C PHE A 64 9.44 7.32 -9.96
N LEU A 65 9.45 7.35 -11.30
CA LEU A 65 9.70 6.16 -12.12
C LEU A 65 11.08 5.56 -11.83
N GLY A 66 12.11 6.40 -11.67
CA GLY A 66 13.44 5.98 -11.24
C GLY A 66 13.42 5.31 -9.87
N THR A 67 12.67 5.86 -8.91
CA THR A 67 12.50 5.29 -7.57
C THR A 67 11.81 3.92 -7.62
N ILE A 68 10.74 3.79 -8.42
CA ILE A 68 10.05 2.50 -8.63
C ILE A 68 10.99 1.48 -9.27
N ALA A 69 11.79 1.89 -10.25
CA ALA A 69 12.74 0.98 -10.91
C ALA A 69 13.81 0.47 -9.93
N VAL A 70 14.41 1.35 -9.12
CA VAL A 70 15.36 0.95 -8.07
C VAL A 70 14.69 -0.01 -7.09
N TYR A 71 13.49 0.30 -6.62
CA TYR A 71 12.72 -0.58 -5.74
C TYR A 71 12.41 -1.95 -6.37
N ALA A 72 12.01 -1.99 -7.64
CA ALA A 72 11.74 -3.22 -8.37
C ALA A 72 13.00 -4.08 -8.53
N THR A 73 14.17 -3.48 -8.75
CA THR A 73 15.45 -4.21 -8.81
C THR A 73 15.84 -4.79 -7.46
N GLU A 74 15.65 -4.05 -6.36
CA GLU A 74 15.85 -4.57 -5.00
C GLU A 74 14.91 -5.73 -4.71
N MET A 75 13.62 -5.55 -5.01
CA MET A 75 12.61 -6.59 -4.80
C MET A 75 12.98 -7.85 -5.60
N ARG A 76 13.36 -7.72 -6.87
CA ARG A 76 13.79 -8.85 -7.71
C ARG A 76 15.05 -9.54 -7.17
N SER A 77 16.01 -8.78 -6.66
CA SER A 77 17.20 -9.33 -5.99
C SER A 77 16.80 -10.13 -4.76
N LEU A 78 15.95 -9.56 -3.91
CA LEU A 78 15.46 -10.19 -2.69
C LEU A 78 14.66 -11.48 -2.98
N TYR A 79 13.88 -11.48 -4.06
CA TYR A 79 13.16 -12.66 -4.55
C TYR A 79 14.08 -13.79 -5.02
N ARG A 80 15.18 -13.47 -5.72
CA ARG A 80 16.13 -14.49 -6.21
C ARG A 80 16.91 -15.16 -5.09
N THR A 81 17.15 -14.47 -3.99
CA THR A 81 17.96 -14.96 -2.86
C THR A 81 17.14 -15.75 -1.83
N ARG A 82 15.82 -15.83 -1.96
CA ARG A 82 14.93 -16.53 -1.01
C ARG A 82 14.86 -18.04 -1.27
N HIS A 83 15.05 -18.83 -0.20
CA HIS A 83 14.99 -20.29 -0.19
C HIS A 83 13.58 -20.90 0.05
N ARG A 84 12.55 -20.09 0.38
CA ARG A 84 11.14 -20.54 0.57
C ARG A 84 10.21 -19.91 -0.48
N LYS A 85 9.50 -20.76 -1.23
CA LYS A 85 8.74 -20.46 -2.46
C LYS A 85 7.23 -20.22 -2.27
N THR A 86 6.75 -19.88 -1.08
CA THR A 86 5.32 -19.54 -0.91
C THR A 86 5.13 -18.04 -1.17
N LEU A 87 4.48 -17.71 -2.27
CA LEU A 87 4.04 -16.35 -2.59
C LEU A 87 3.04 -15.88 -1.53
N GLU A 88 3.53 -15.16 -0.53
CA GLU A 88 2.67 -14.54 0.46
C GLU A 88 1.75 -13.53 -0.24
N LEU A 89 0.44 -13.56 0.05
CA LEU A 89 -0.55 -12.61 -0.50
C LEU A 89 -0.08 -11.14 -0.35
N ASN A 90 0.70 -10.93 0.69
CA ASN A 90 1.49 -9.77 1.02
C ASN A 90 2.21 -9.14 -0.22
N SER A 91 2.92 -9.94 -1.01
CA SER A 91 3.61 -9.41 -2.19
C SER A 91 2.72 -9.33 -3.42
N ILE A 92 1.78 -10.27 -3.59
CA ILE A 92 0.85 -10.26 -4.73
C ILE A 92 -0.02 -9.00 -4.71
N GLY A 93 -0.53 -8.59 -3.54
CA GLY A 93 -1.39 -7.41 -3.42
C GLY A 93 -0.70 -6.07 -3.65
N SER A 94 0.64 -6.02 -3.51
CA SER A 94 1.43 -4.80 -3.72
C SER A 94 1.83 -4.59 -5.18
N ILE A 95 1.94 -5.67 -5.97
CA ILE A 95 2.34 -5.61 -7.39
C ILE A 95 1.36 -4.76 -8.21
N PRO A 96 0.03 -4.98 -8.18
CA PRO A 96 -0.93 -4.16 -8.92
C PRO A 96 -0.83 -2.68 -8.59
N ALA A 97 -0.62 -2.32 -7.32
CA ALA A 97 -0.46 -0.93 -6.91
C ALA A 97 0.82 -0.29 -7.48
N PHE A 98 1.95 -0.99 -7.48
CA PHE A 98 3.16 -0.49 -8.14
C PHE A 98 2.97 -0.32 -9.65
N VAL A 99 2.29 -1.26 -10.29
CA VAL A 99 1.99 -1.20 -11.72
C VAL A 99 1.07 -0.02 -12.03
N LEU A 100 -0.01 0.19 -11.28
CA LEU A 100 -0.92 1.31 -11.45
C LEU A 100 -0.24 2.66 -11.19
N LEU A 101 0.61 2.76 -10.17
CA LEU A 101 1.39 3.96 -9.90
C LEU A 101 2.42 4.27 -11.00
N ALA A 102 3.11 3.25 -11.53
CA ALA A 102 4.03 3.43 -12.64
C ALA A 102 3.29 3.83 -13.92
N LEU A 103 2.17 3.17 -14.23
CA LEU A 103 1.34 3.47 -15.39
C LEU A 103 0.73 4.86 -15.33
N SER A 104 0.19 5.28 -14.18
CA SER A 104 -0.35 6.63 -14.02
C SER A 104 0.74 7.70 -14.21
N MET A 105 1.94 7.50 -13.67
CA MET A 105 3.02 8.46 -13.86
C MET A 105 3.56 8.48 -15.29
N ALA A 106 3.66 7.32 -15.94
CA ALA A 106 4.02 7.25 -17.37
C ALA A 106 2.95 7.92 -18.25
N ALA A 107 1.67 7.67 -17.99
CA ALA A 107 0.56 8.31 -18.68
C ALA A 107 0.56 9.83 -18.48
N LEU A 108 0.94 10.31 -17.29
CA LEU A 108 1.09 11.74 -17.00
C LEU A 108 2.15 12.38 -17.92
N VAL A 109 3.33 11.77 -18.03
CA VAL A 109 4.41 12.26 -18.91
C VAL A 109 4.00 12.28 -20.37
N ILE A 110 3.26 11.25 -20.82
CA ILE A 110 2.78 11.15 -22.21
C ILE A 110 1.67 12.17 -22.49
N SER A 111 0.83 12.47 -21.49
CA SER A 111 -0.31 13.39 -21.65
C SER A 111 0.09 14.85 -21.90
N MET A 112 1.28 15.26 -21.44
CA MET A 112 1.79 16.63 -21.59
C MET A 112 2.10 17.02 -23.03
N PRO A 113 2.98 16.33 -23.79
CA PRO A 113 3.28 16.70 -25.17
C PRO A 113 2.07 16.52 -26.11
N LEU A 114 1.11 15.67 -25.74
CA LEU A 114 -0.10 15.41 -26.51
C LEU A 114 -1.20 16.46 -26.28
N ASN A 115 -1.01 17.44 -25.39
CA ASN A 115 -2.04 18.39 -24.98
C ASN A 115 -3.38 17.69 -24.66
N ALA A 116 -3.30 16.57 -23.92
CA ALA A 116 -4.47 15.78 -23.59
C ALA A 116 -5.54 16.63 -22.89
N ASP A 117 -6.81 16.25 -23.01
CA ASP A 117 -7.92 16.96 -22.37
C ASP A 117 -7.84 16.89 -20.83
N ASP A 118 -8.50 17.85 -20.15
CA ASP A 118 -8.57 17.90 -18.70
C ASP A 118 -9.21 16.64 -18.10
N GLY A 119 -10.17 16.01 -18.80
CA GLY A 119 -10.75 14.74 -18.38
C GLY A 119 -9.73 13.60 -18.29
N ILE A 120 -8.79 13.52 -19.24
CA ILE A 120 -7.73 12.50 -19.24
C ILE A 120 -6.75 12.77 -18.09
N ARG A 121 -6.38 14.03 -17.85
CA ARG A 121 -5.53 14.41 -16.71
C ARG A 121 -6.19 14.07 -15.38
N ALA A 122 -7.50 14.30 -15.25
CA ALA A 122 -8.26 13.93 -14.06
C ALA A 122 -8.30 12.42 -13.83
N ALA A 123 -8.48 11.62 -14.90
CA ALA A 123 -8.43 10.16 -14.83
C ALA A 123 -7.05 9.65 -14.35
N ILE A 124 -5.97 10.24 -14.87
CA ILE A 124 -4.59 9.90 -14.46
C ILE A 124 -4.36 10.24 -12.98
N ALA A 125 -4.80 11.43 -12.55
CA ALA A 125 -4.70 11.84 -11.15
C ALA A 125 -5.50 10.90 -10.22
N TYR A 126 -6.69 10.48 -10.65
CA TYR A 126 -7.52 9.52 -9.91
C TYR A 126 -6.79 8.18 -9.74
N LEU A 127 -6.21 7.63 -10.82
CA LEU A 127 -5.40 6.40 -10.77
C LEU A 127 -4.21 6.53 -9.84
N PHE A 128 -3.51 7.66 -9.86
CA PHE A 128 -2.34 7.88 -9.01
C PHE A 128 -2.71 7.90 -7.52
N VAL A 129 -3.81 8.58 -7.17
CA VAL A 129 -4.27 8.71 -5.78
C VAL A 129 -4.83 7.39 -5.24
N PHE A 130 -5.71 6.73 -6.01
CA PHE A 130 -6.44 5.55 -5.53
C PHE A 130 -5.79 4.21 -5.89
N GLY A 131 -4.91 4.16 -6.90
CA GLY A 131 -4.14 2.97 -7.25
C GLY A 131 -2.96 2.68 -6.30
N GLY A 132 -2.75 3.53 -5.29
CA GLY A 132 -1.59 3.47 -4.41
C GLY A 132 -1.55 2.29 -3.43
N LEU A 133 -0.38 2.12 -2.81
CA LEU A 133 -0.05 0.98 -1.94
C LEU A 133 -0.75 0.97 -0.58
N GLY A 134 -1.39 2.08 -0.18
CA GLY A 134 -1.87 2.27 1.20
C GLY A 134 -2.76 1.12 1.68
N LEU A 135 -3.76 0.76 0.86
CA LEU A 135 -4.75 -0.25 1.22
C LEU A 135 -4.13 -1.66 1.30
N ALA A 136 -3.29 -2.03 0.33
CA ALA A 136 -2.61 -3.33 0.31
C ALA A 136 -1.61 -3.50 1.47
N GLN A 137 -1.05 -2.41 1.99
CA GLN A 137 -0.07 -2.43 3.08
C GLN A 137 -0.75 -2.49 4.45
N LEU A 138 -1.95 -1.90 4.60
CA LEU A 138 -2.75 -2.05 5.82
C LEU A 138 -3.09 -3.51 6.12
N LEU A 139 -3.34 -4.32 5.08
CA LEU A 139 -3.53 -5.77 5.19
C LEU A 139 -2.31 -6.53 5.71
N LYS A 140 -1.15 -5.88 5.91
CA LYS A 140 0.04 -6.49 6.52
C LYS A 140 0.33 -5.89 7.87
N ILE A 141 0.27 -4.56 7.95
CA ILE A 141 0.63 -3.80 9.15
C ILE A 141 -0.35 -4.14 10.28
N VAL A 142 -1.65 -4.16 9.99
CA VAL A 142 -2.67 -4.41 11.02
C VAL A 142 -2.55 -5.83 11.60
N PRO A 143 -2.51 -6.91 10.81
CA PRO A 143 -2.27 -8.25 11.35
C PRO A 143 -0.94 -8.36 12.07
N PHE A 144 0.12 -7.71 11.58
CA PHE A 144 1.43 -7.78 12.23
C PHE A 144 1.40 -7.15 13.62
N LEU A 145 0.84 -5.94 13.74
CA LEU A 145 0.70 -5.26 15.03
C LEU A 145 -0.20 -6.06 15.97
N THR A 146 -1.30 -6.60 15.46
CA THR A 146 -2.23 -7.42 16.23
C THR A 146 -1.55 -8.69 16.75
N TRP A 147 -0.76 -9.35 15.89
CA TRP A 147 -0.02 -10.54 16.26
C TRP A 147 1.09 -10.24 17.27
N LEU A 148 1.83 -9.14 17.11
CA LEU A 148 2.87 -8.72 18.05
C LEU A 148 2.29 -8.39 19.43
N GLU A 149 1.13 -7.73 19.47
CA GLU A 149 0.41 -7.40 20.70
C GLU A 149 -0.09 -8.66 21.41
N ALA A 150 -0.69 -9.60 20.67
CA ALA A 150 -1.31 -10.80 21.25
C ALA A 150 -0.32 -11.95 21.55
N PHE A 151 0.68 -12.15 20.69
CA PHE A 151 1.58 -13.31 20.74
C PHE A 151 3.05 -12.95 20.97
N GLY A 152 3.42 -11.67 20.94
CA GLY A 152 4.77 -11.20 21.24
C GLY A 152 5.32 -11.74 22.58
N PRO A 153 4.57 -11.66 23.69
CA PRO A 153 5.00 -12.18 24.99
C PRO A 153 5.10 -13.73 25.07
N LEU A 154 4.51 -14.44 24.12
CA LEU A 154 4.39 -15.91 24.09
C LEU A 154 5.43 -16.56 23.16
N LEU A 155 6.22 -15.76 22.44
CA LEU A 155 7.26 -16.23 21.53
C LEU A 155 8.31 -17.06 22.27
N GLY A 156 8.61 -18.24 21.73
CA GLY A 156 9.59 -19.19 22.30
C GLY A 156 9.07 -20.04 23.46
N ARG A 157 7.85 -19.78 23.96
CA ARG A 157 7.23 -20.55 25.06
C ARG A 157 6.13 -21.50 24.59
N ARG A 158 5.43 -21.18 23.49
CA ARG A 158 4.35 -22.00 22.92
C ARG A 158 4.35 -21.92 21.39
N PRO A 159 3.77 -22.92 20.68
CA PRO A 159 3.51 -22.78 19.26
C PRO A 159 2.51 -21.64 19.03
N THR A 160 2.95 -20.59 18.33
CA THR A 160 2.12 -19.43 17.98
C THR A 160 1.58 -19.57 16.55
N PRO A 161 0.35 -19.10 16.28
CA PRO A 161 -0.22 -19.10 14.94
C PRO A 161 0.62 -18.23 14.00
N ARG A 162 0.64 -18.56 12.71
CA ARG A 162 1.37 -17.75 11.73
C ARG A 162 0.61 -16.46 11.48
N LEU A 163 1.35 -15.42 11.11
CA LEU A 163 0.76 -14.12 10.75
C LEU A 163 -0.32 -14.24 9.66
N GLN A 164 -0.12 -15.16 8.72
CA GLN A 164 -1.03 -15.42 7.60
C GLN A 164 -2.36 -16.05 8.06
N ASP A 165 -2.36 -16.77 9.18
CA ASP A 165 -3.53 -17.46 9.70
C ASP A 165 -4.56 -16.47 10.30
N LEU A 166 -4.15 -15.23 10.56
CA LEU A 166 -5.04 -14.19 11.07
C LEU A 166 -5.98 -13.64 9.97
N ILE A 167 -5.62 -13.77 8.69
CA ILE A 167 -6.40 -13.27 7.56
C ILE A 167 -6.90 -14.42 6.70
N LYS A 168 -8.17 -14.36 6.28
CA LYS A 168 -8.68 -15.20 5.20
C LYS A 168 -8.18 -14.67 3.86
N GLU A 169 -7.01 -15.17 3.42
CA GLU A 169 -6.31 -14.70 2.22
C GLU A 169 -7.21 -14.59 0.99
N ARG A 170 -8.02 -15.63 0.72
CA ARG A 170 -8.91 -15.67 -0.45
C ARG A 170 -9.94 -14.53 -0.45
N ARG A 171 -10.49 -14.19 0.72
CA ARG A 171 -11.52 -13.14 0.85
C ARG A 171 -10.89 -11.76 0.81
N ALA A 172 -9.78 -11.55 1.50
CA ALA A 172 -9.04 -10.29 1.44
C ALA A 172 -8.53 -10.00 0.01
N SER A 173 -8.04 -11.02 -0.70
CA SER A 173 -7.62 -10.92 -2.09
C SER A 173 -8.77 -10.55 -3.03
N PHE A 174 -9.95 -11.15 -2.83
CA PHE A 174 -11.14 -10.84 -3.61
C PHE A 174 -11.54 -9.37 -3.47
N TRP A 175 -11.63 -8.85 -2.24
CA TRP A 175 -11.96 -7.45 -2.00
C TRP A 175 -10.91 -6.49 -2.55
N LEU A 176 -9.62 -6.83 -2.41
CA LEU A 176 -8.54 -6.01 -2.94
C LEU A 176 -8.52 -5.99 -4.48
N GLY A 177 -8.76 -7.13 -5.11
CA GLY A 177 -8.89 -7.23 -6.57
C GLY A 177 -10.08 -6.43 -7.09
N GLY A 178 -11.23 -6.55 -6.43
CA GLY A 178 -12.43 -5.75 -6.73
C GLY A 178 -12.18 -4.26 -6.58
N PHE A 179 -11.45 -3.83 -5.54
CA PHE A 179 -11.07 -2.44 -5.34
C PHE A 179 -10.22 -1.91 -6.51
N TYR A 180 -9.19 -2.63 -6.94
CA TYR A 180 -8.36 -2.18 -8.06
C TYR A 180 -9.13 -2.15 -9.39
N LEU A 181 -10.00 -3.12 -9.64
CA LEU A 181 -10.87 -3.10 -10.81
C LEU A 181 -11.80 -1.90 -10.81
N ALA A 182 -12.40 -1.58 -9.66
CA ALA A 182 -13.25 -0.40 -9.49
C ALA A 182 -12.49 0.92 -9.71
N VAL A 183 -11.22 0.99 -9.27
CA VAL A 183 -10.35 2.16 -9.53
C VAL A 183 -10.06 2.33 -11.01
N ILE A 184 -9.75 1.23 -11.73
CA ILE A 184 -9.51 1.25 -13.17
C ILE A 184 -10.79 1.65 -13.92
N SER A 185 -11.94 1.09 -13.54
CA SER A 185 -13.21 1.41 -14.19
C SER A 185 -13.67 2.85 -13.92
N ALA A 186 -13.43 3.37 -12.70
CA ALA A 186 -13.68 4.76 -12.37
C ALA A 186 -12.82 5.70 -13.23
N ALA A 187 -11.52 5.41 -13.35
CA ALA A 187 -10.63 6.20 -14.20
C ALA A 187 -11.02 6.15 -15.68
N GLY A 188 -11.40 4.98 -16.19
CA GLY A 188 -11.92 4.83 -17.55
C GLY A 188 -13.22 5.63 -17.77
N SER A 189 -14.11 5.64 -16.78
CA SER A 189 -15.36 6.42 -16.85
C SER A 189 -15.11 7.92 -16.85
N ILE A 190 -14.11 8.40 -16.08
CA ILE A 190 -13.65 9.81 -16.12
C ILE A 190 -13.09 10.14 -17.52
N ALA A 191 -12.26 9.26 -18.08
CA ALA A 191 -11.65 9.50 -19.40
C ALA A 191 -12.68 9.57 -20.54
N VAL A 192 -13.81 8.86 -20.40
CA VAL A 192 -14.92 8.86 -21.37
C VAL A 192 -16.03 9.86 -20.98
N ASN A 193 -15.82 10.67 -19.93
CA ASN A 193 -16.80 11.65 -19.42
C ASN A 193 -18.20 11.05 -19.15
N THR A 194 -18.26 9.88 -18.52
CA THR A 194 -19.52 9.21 -18.19
C THR A 194 -19.80 9.21 -16.68
N ASP A 195 -20.71 10.08 -16.24
CA ASP A 195 -21.05 10.26 -14.82
C ASP A 195 -21.62 8.99 -14.18
N ALA A 196 -22.54 8.31 -14.86
CA ALA A 196 -23.16 7.08 -14.35
C ALA A 196 -22.13 5.96 -14.15
N GLY A 197 -21.18 5.82 -15.08
CA GLY A 197 -20.09 4.84 -14.98
C GLY A 197 -19.16 5.12 -13.81
N PHE A 198 -18.87 6.40 -13.56
CA PHE A 198 -18.09 6.82 -12.41
C PHE A 198 -18.81 6.54 -11.09
N GLN A 199 -20.11 6.86 -10.99
CA GLN A 199 -20.90 6.61 -9.78
C GLN A 199 -20.97 5.11 -9.42
N VAL A 200 -21.20 4.25 -10.42
CA VAL A 200 -21.22 2.79 -10.22
C VAL A 200 -19.85 2.29 -9.77
N SER A 201 -18.78 2.78 -10.40
CA SER A 201 -17.41 2.40 -10.04
C SER A 201 -17.03 2.89 -8.64
N ALA A 202 -17.41 4.11 -8.27
CA ALA A 202 -17.19 4.67 -6.94
C ALA A 202 -17.96 3.89 -5.86
N LEU A 203 -19.20 3.46 -6.14
CA LEU A 203 -19.97 2.61 -5.25
C LEU A 203 -19.30 1.24 -5.07
N ALA A 204 -18.84 0.62 -6.16
CA ALA A 204 -18.11 -0.64 -6.10
C ALA A 204 -16.80 -0.49 -5.29
N GLN A 205 -16.08 0.61 -5.47
CA GLN A 205 -14.88 0.93 -4.70
C GLN A 205 -15.18 1.09 -3.20
N LEU A 206 -16.29 1.73 -2.85
CA LEU A 206 -16.75 1.89 -1.47
C LEU A 206 -17.09 0.53 -0.84
N ILE A 207 -17.83 -0.32 -1.55
CA ILE A 207 -18.18 -1.67 -1.08
C ILE A 207 -16.92 -2.50 -0.83
N CYS A 208 -15.96 -2.47 -1.76
CA CYS A 208 -14.70 -3.20 -1.61
C CYS A 208 -13.87 -2.67 -0.43
N SER A 209 -13.85 -1.35 -0.23
CA SER A 209 -13.19 -0.72 0.91
C SER A 209 -13.83 -1.14 2.24
N ALA A 210 -15.16 -1.17 2.33
CA ALA A 210 -15.89 -1.64 3.51
C ALA A 210 -15.61 -3.13 3.78
N GLY A 211 -15.56 -3.96 2.74
CA GLY A 211 -15.17 -5.37 2.85
C GLY A 211 -13.76 -5.57 3.41
N LEU A 212 -12.81 -4.73 2.99
CA LEU A 212 -11.45 -4.74 3.53
C LEU A 212 -11.38 -4.27 4.99
N ILE A 213 -12.13 -3.22 5.35
CA ILE A 213 -12.24 -2.76 6.74
C ILE A 213 -12.80 -3.89 7.62
N PHE A 214 -13.81 -4.61 7.14
CA PHE A 214 -14.37 -5.76 7.85
C PHE A 214 -13.33 -6.87 8.08
N GLU A 215 -12.53 -7.21 7.07
CA GLU A 215 -11.43 -8.18 7.24
C GLU A 215 -10.39 -7.71 8.26
N LEU A 216 -10.00 -6.43 8.22
CA LEU A 216 -9.07 -5.85 9.19
C LEU A 216 -9.64 -5.87 10.63
N PHE A 217 -10.94 -5.66 10.77
CA PHE A 217 -11.63 -5.79 12.05
C PHE A 217 -11.62 -7.24 12.56
N GLN A 218 -11.90 -8.21 11.69
CA GLN A 218 -11.86 -9.65 12.02
C GLN A 218 -10.48 -10.10 12.51
N VAL A 219 -9.41 -9.55 11.90
CA VAL A 219 -8.03 -9.74 12.33
C VAL A 219 -7.84 -9.22 13.75
N ARG A 220 -8.31 -8.00 14.04
CA ARG A 220 -8.15 -7.35 15.36
C ARG A 220 -8.85 -8.12 16.48
N ILE A 221 -10.01 -8.71 16.22
CA ILE A 221 -10.71 -9.54 17.21
C ILE A 221 -10.22 -11.00 17.23
N LEU A 222 -9.22 -11.34 16.41
CA LEU A 222 -8.64 -12.67 16.27
C LEU A 222 -9.70 -13.75 16.00
N ALA A 223 -10.72 -13.43 15.20
CA ALA A 223 -11.87 -14.31 14.96
C ALA A 223 -11.48 -15.66 14.33
N HIS A 224 -10.38 -15.69 13.58
CA HIS A 224 -9.92 -16.86 12.85
C HIS A 224 -8.86 -17.69 13.60
N VAL A 225 -8.51 -17.29 14.83
CA VAL A 225 -7.53 -18.02 15.65
C VAL A 225 -8.23 -19.04 16.55
N ASP A 226 -7.73 -20.28 16.51
CA ASP A 226 -8.22 -21.39 17.33
C ASP A 226 -8.26 -21.05 18.82
N ALA A 227 -9.32 -21.52 19.50
CA ALA A 227 -9.53 -21.27 20.93
C ALA A 227 -8.38 -21.80 21.81
N VAL A 228 -7.68 -22.84 21.36
CA VAL A 228 -6.51 -23.41 22.05
C VAL A 228 -5.35 -22.40 22.13
N ALA A 229 -5.16 -21.59 21.08
CA ALA A 229 -4.14 -20.55 21.03
C ALA A 229 -4.52 -19.30 21.87
N LYS A 230 -5.79 -19.17 22.27
CA LYS A 230 -6.31 -18.10 23.15
C LYS A 230 -6.31 -18.49 24.63
N SER A 231 -5.66 -19.59 25.00
CA SER A 231 -5.57 -20.06 26.38
C SER A 231 -4.61 -19.20 27.23
N SER A 232 -4.97 -18.97 28.49
CA SER A 232 -4.20 -18.16 29.44
C SER A 232 -2.70 -18.53 29.49
N PRO A 233 -1.76 -17.56 29.59
CA PRO A 233 -1.94 -16.11 29.78
C PRO A 233 -2.00 -15.36 28.43
N PHE A 234 -3.21 -15.15 27.93
CA PHE A 234 -3.48 -14.50 26.65
C PHE A 234 -4.20 -13.17 26.90
N HIS A 235 -3.71 -12.09 26.30
CA HIS A 235 -4.36 -10.78 26.37
C HIS A 235 -4.97 -10.47 25.00
N GLN A 236 -6.27 -10.16 25.00
CA GLN A 236 -6.95 -9.76 23.77
C GLN A 236 -6.46 -8.36 23.36
N PRO A 237 -6.00 -8.18 22.11
CA PRO A 237 -5.47 -6.91 21.64
C PRO A 237 -6.55 -5.83 21.66
N GLY A 238 -6.14 -4.59 21.92
CA GLY A 238 -7.01 -3.43 21.92
C GLY A 238 -7.56 -3.16 20.51
N LEU A 239 -8.88 -2.95 20.41
CA LEU A 239 -9.54 -2.71 19.12
C LEU A 239 -9.18 -1.35 18.51
N LEU A 240 -9.05 -0.31 19.36
CA LEU A 240 -8.78 1.07 18.95
C LEU A 240 -7.67 1.74 19.78
N ILE A 241 -7.47 1.32 21.03
CA ILE A 241 -6.50 1.88 21.95
C ILE A 241 -5.62 0.74 22.43
N ALA A 242 -4.30 0.88 22.24
CA ALA A 242 -3.33 -0.04 22.84
C ALA A 242 -3.48 0.04 24.36
N LYS A 243 -3.80 -1.09 25.01
CA LYS A 243 -3.71 -1.15 26.47
C LYS A 243 -2.24 -1.07 26.82
N ILE A 244 -1.79 0.10 27.27
CA ILE A 244 -0.50 0.23 27.93
C ILE A 244 -0.64 -0.60 29.21
N ASN A 245 -0.03 -1.78 29.23
CA ASN A 245 0.12 -2.53 30.47
C ASN A 245 0.93 -1.65 31.41
N SER A 246 0.25 -1.04 32.37
CA SER A 246 0.85 -0.53 33.58
C SER A 246 1.32 -1.75 34.35
N GLU A 247 2.57 -2.18 34.13
CA GLU A 247 3.20 -3.13 35.05
C GLU A 247 3.29 -2.48 36.44
N ARG A 248 2.63 -3.14 37.41
CA ARG A 248 3.03 -3.16 38.81
C ARG A 248 3.67 -4.52 39.07
#